data_AF-A0A915LCF4-F1
#
_entry.id   AF-A0A915LCF4-F1
#
_cell.length_a   1.000
_cell.length_b   1.000
_cell.length_c   1.000
_cell.angle_alpha   90.00
_cell.angle_beta   90.00
_cell.angle_gamma   90.00
#
_symmetry.space_group_name_H-M   'P 1'
#
loop_
_entity.id
_entity.type
_entity.pdbx_description
1 polymer ?
#
loop_
_entity_poly.entity_id
_entity_poly.type
_entity_poly.pdbx_seq_one_letter_code
_entity_poly.pdbx_strand_id
1 'polypeptide(L)'
;MGTNHGIKRATLPETFQYLPLYTSDEIDIEMQETHFIIVQKSEFSKEILKWAILCALTKECFEPKNNTKCEKNQLYIKDDNLFGICHKNDKSVLTILINNAEEEIISKGNSNLILHSSYNHHSRRLSIFPFTNYQILRDHRDNPEEVLKRHKC
;
A
#
# COMPACT_ATOMS: atom_id res chain seq x y z
N MET A 1 -7.60 -2.35 -2.98
CA MET A 1 -7.00 -3.25 -3.99
C MET A 1 -5.73 -3.79 -3.37
N GLY A 2 -5.61 -5.11 -3.25
CA GLY A 2 -4.37 -5.74 -2.80
C GLY A 2 -3.43 -5.99 -3.97
N THR A 3 -2.12 -6.05 -3.71
CA THR A 3 -1.10 -6.22 -4.75
C THR A 3 -0.89 -7.68 -5.17
N ASN A 4 -1.67 -8.62 -4.61
CA ASN A 4 -1.50 -10.09 -4.74
C ASN A 4 -0.11 -10.59 -4.27
N HIS A 5 0.57 -9.81 -3.44
CA HIS A 5 1.79 -10.22 -2.78
C HIS A 5 1.79 -9.72 -1.33
N GLY A 6 2.50 -10.45 -0.47
CA GLY A 6 2.65 -10.06 0.92
C GLY A 6 3.57 -8.84 1.09
N ILE A 7 3.41 -8.17 2.22
CA ILE A 7 4.12 -6.95 2.58
C ILE A 7 5.62 -7.17 2.75
N LYS A 8 6.05 -8.33 3.26
CA LYS A 8 7.48 -8.66 3.46
C LYS A 8 8.28 -8.49 2.18
N ARG A 9 7.70 -8.82 1.03
CA ARG A 9 8.35 -8.72 -0.28
C ARG A 9 8.60 -7.28 -0.72
N ALA A 10 7.81 -6.34 -0.22
CA ALA A 10 7.93 -4.92 -0.54
C ALA A 10 8.70 -4.11 0.50
N THR A 11 8.96 -4.71 1.66
CA THR A 11 9.60 -4.10 2.81
C THR A 11 11.00 -4.66 3.01
N LEU A 12 11.97 -3.80 3.32
CA LEU A 12 13.27 -4.27 3.78
C LEU A 12 13.15 -4.90 5.18
N PRO A 13 13.89 -5.98 5.49
CA PRO A 13 13.91 -6.55 6.84
C PRO A 13 14.23 -5.51 7.93
N GLU A 14 15.13 -4.56 7.63
CA GLU A 14 15.54 -3.52 8.57
C GLU A 14 14.41 -2.52 8.87
N THR A 15 13.49 -2.28 7.93
CA THR A 15 12.34 -1.37 8.15
C THR A 15 11.49 -1.82 9.33
N PHE A 16 11.33 -3.14 9.53
CA PHE A 16 10.51 -3.68 10.63
C PHE A 16 11.08 -3.32 12.02
N GLN A 17 12.38 -3.03 12.14
CA GLN A 17 13.02 -2.64 13.41
C GLN A 17 12.61 -1.24 13.88
N TYR A 18 12.07 -0.42 12.98
CA TYR A 18 11.72 0.99 13.24
C TYR A 18 10.21 1.23 13.37
N LEU A 19 9.41 0.18 13.15
CA LEU A 19 7.96 0.27 13.23
C LEU A 19 7.48 -0.50 14.46
N PRO A 20 6.44 -0.01 15.18
CA PRO A 20 5.79 -0.83 16.19
C PRO A 20 5.11 -2.00 15.48
N LEU A 21 5.42 -3.25 15.85
CA LEU A 21 4.82 -4.45 15.26
C LEU A 21 3.78 -5.03 16.22
N TYR A 22 2.54 -5.18 15.74
CA TYR A 22 1.44 -5.74 16.54
C TYR A 22 1.13 -7.20 16.16
N THR A 23 1.47 -7.59 14.93
CA THR A 23 1.36 -8.97 14.46
C THR A 23 2.71 -9.67 14.51
N SER A 24 2.70 -11.01 14.66
CA SER A 24 3.91 -11.83 14.52
C SER A 24 4.58 -11.59 13.17
N ASP A 25 5.91 -11.49 13.17
CA ASP A 25 6.75 -11.45 11.96
C ASP A 25 6.52 -12.65 11.04
N GLU A 26 5.81 -13.69 11.49
CA GLU A 26 5.45 -14.85 10.68
C GLU A 26 4.29 -14.56 9.71
N ILE A 27 3.37 -13.65 10.03
CA ILE A 27 2.18 -13.38 9.21
C ILE A 27 2.52 -12.35 8.12
N ASP A 28 2.58 -12.80 6.87
CA ASP A 28 2.77 -11.91 5.72
C ASP A 28 1.41 -11.37 5.23
N ILE A 29 1.04 -10.18 5.71
CA ILE A 29 -0.20 -9.50 5.31
C ILE A 29 -0.14 -9.03 3.86
N GLU A 30 -1.26 -9.07 3.15
CA GLU A 30 -1.33 -8.59 1.77
C GLU A 30 -1.05 -7.09 1.70
N MET A 31 -0.06 -6.69 0.89
CA MET A 31 0.24 -5.29 0.68
C MET A 31 -0.92 -4.59 -0.04
N GLN A 32 -1.35 -3.44 0.47
CA GLN A 32 -2.36 -2.64 -0.19
C GLN A 32 -1.75 -1.78 -1.30
N GLU A 33 -2.41 -1.71 -2.45
CA GLU A 33 -2.06 -0.71 -3.45
C GLU A 33 -2.34 0.68 -2.91
N THR A 34 -1.34 1.54 -2.97
CA THR A 34 -1.47 2.93 -2.52
C THR A 34 -0.92 3.87 -3.59
N HIS A 35 -1.80 4.63 -4.21
CA HIS A 35 -1.45 5.68 -5.19
C HIS A 35 -1.67 7.08 -4.61
N PHE A 36 -2.69 7.23 -3.76
CA PHE A 36 -2.97 8.42 -2.97
C PHE A 36 -3.61 7.98 -1.66
N ILE A 37 -3.48 8.78 -0.60
CA ILE A 37 -4.07 8.51 0.71
C ILE A 37 -4.89 9.72 1.12
N ILE A 38 -6.14 9.47 1.50
CA ILE A 38 -7.01 10.48 2.09
C ILE A 38 -7.08 10.17 3.58
N VAL A 39 -6.64 11.13 4.40
CA VAL A 39 -6.56 10.96 5.84
C VAL A 39 -7.49 11.96 6.51
N GLN A 40 -8.47 11.46 7.26
CA GLN A 40 -9.28 12.31 8.13
C GLN A 40 -8.51 12.60 9.42
N LYS A 41 -8.41 13.88 9.79
CA LYS A 41 -7.74 14.31 11.03
C LYS A 41 -8.41 13.67 12.24
N SER A 42 -7.63 12.87 12.95
CA SER A 42 -7.98 12.12 14.16
C SER A 42 -6.72 11.81 14.97
N GLU A 43 -6.84 11.47 16.26
CA GLU A 43 -5.69 10.99 17.03
C GLU A 43 -5.08 9.73 16.41
N PHE A 44 -5.92 8.84 15.88
CA PHE A 44 -5.49 7.67 15.11
C PHE A 44 -4.58 8.04 13.93
N SER A 45 -5.02 8.98 13.08
CA SER A 45 -4.22 9.43 11.94
C SER A 45 -2.92 10.12 12.34
N LYS A 46 -2.91 10.84 13.48
CA LYS A 46 -1.72 11.53 13.97
C LYS A 46 -0.66 10.53 14.40
N GLU A 47 -1.05 9.46 15.10
CA GLU A 47 -0.10 8.45 15.55
C GLU A 47 0.50 7.68 14.36
N ILE A 48 -0.31 7.29 13.38
CA ILE A 48 0.19 6.68 12.14
C ILE A 48 1.18 7.60 11.42
N LEU A 49 0.83 8.88 11.24
CA LEU A 49 1.71 9.84 10.57
C LEU A 49 3.01 10.10 11.35
N LYS A 50 2.94 10.14 12.68
CA LYS A 50 4.12 10.29 13.55
C LYS A 50 5.12 9.15 13.31
N TRP A 51 4.66 7.89 13.31
CA TRP A 51 5.54 6.74 13.04
C TRP A 51 6.06 6.74 11.60
N ALA A 52 5.21 7.09 10.62
CA ALA A 52 5.64 7.19 9.23
C ALA A 52 6.73 8.26 9.04
N ILE A 53 6.61 9.41 9.72
CA ILE A 53 7.63 10.48 9.70
C ILE A 53 8.90 10.03 10.40
N LEU A 54 8.82 9.39 11.58
CA LEU A 54 9.99 8.86 12.29
C LEU A 54 10.76 7.85 11.44
N CYS A 55 10.04 6.97 10.73
CA CYS A 55 10.64 6.06 9.75
C CYS A 55 11.31 6.84 8.61
N ALA A 56 10.64 7.83 8.02
CA ALA A 56 11.20 8.63 6.93
C ALA A 56 12.46 9.44 7.33
N LEU A 57 12.64 9.74 8.61
CA LEU A 57 13.85 10.40 9.14
C LEU A 57 15.05 9.45 9.29
N THR A 58 14.84 8.14 9.17
CA THR A 58 15.87 7.12 9.31
C THR A 58 16.13 6.45 7.96
N LYS A 59 17.35 6.60 7.44
CA LYS A 59 17.71 6.14 6.09
C LYS A 59 17.40 4.65 5.90
N GLU A 60 17.71 3.84 6.90
CA GLU A 60 17.55 2.39 6.91
C GLU A 60 16.08 1.94 6.91
N CYS A 61 15.14 2.81 7.34
CA CYS A 61 13.72 2.49 7.37
C CYS A 61 13.04 2.73 6.02
N PHE A 62 13.46 3.80 5.32
CA PHE A 62 12.75 4.30 4.15
C PHE A 62 13.50 4.08 2.83
N GLU A 63 14.84 4.22 2.83
CA GLU A 63 15.66 4.17 1.63
C GLU A 63 16.18 2.76 1.36
N PRO A 64 15.96 2.19 0.16
CA PRO A 64 16.51 0.89 -0.16
C PRO A 64 18.04 0.96 -0.35
N LYS A 65 18.78 0.02 0.27
CA LYS A 65 20.24 -0.08 0.08
C LYS A 65 20.62 -0.37 -1.38
N ASN A 66 19.75 -1.04 -2.13
CA ASN A 66 19.92 -1.36 -3.55
C ASN A 66 18.64 -1.02 -4.34
N ASN A 67 18.80 -0.43 -5.53
CA ASN A 67 17.68 -0.17 -6.45
C ASN A 67 17.32 -1.43 -7.25
N THR A 68 16.75 -2.44 -6.58
CA THR A 68 16.19 -3.61 -7.26
C THR A 68 14.88 -3.21 -7.94
N LYS A 69 14.87 -3.14 -9.28
CA LYS A 69 13.62 -2.98 -10.03
C LYS A 69 12.76 -4.20 -9.77
N CYS A 70 11.48 -3.99 -9.43
CA CYS A 70 10.53 -5.08 -9.32
C CYS A 70 10.33 -5.74 -10.68
N GLU A 71 10.93 -6.90 -10.91
CA GLU A 71 10.61 -7.68 -12.09
C GLU A 71 9.25 -8.36 -11.87
N LYS A 72 8.38 -8.30 -12.90
CA LYS A 72 7.02 -8.87 -12.81
C LYS A 72 7.00 -10.31 -12.32
N ASN A 73 8.03 -11.09 -12.65
CA ASN A 73 8.10 -12.51 -12.33
C ASN A 73 8.48 -12.78 -10.86
N GLN A 74 9.14 -11.83 -10.20
CA GLN A 74 9.62 -11.99 -8.82
C GLN A 74 8.53 -11.77 -7.78
N LEU A 75 7.46 -11.05 -8.13
CA LEU A 75 6.30 -10.81 -7.25
C LEU A 75 5.44 -12.06 -7.03
N TYR A 76 5.48 -13.03 -7.95
CA TYR A 76 4.64 -14.23 -7.92
C TYR A 76 5.35 -15.49 -7.40
N ILE A 77 6.64 -15.42 -7.06
CA ILE A 77 7.39 -16.54 -6.49
C ILE A 77 6.81 -16.85 -5.11
N LYS A 78 6.33 -18.06 -4.84
CA LYS A 78 5.82 -18.45 -3.50
C LYS A 78 6.97 -18.89 -2.61
N ASP A 79 7.72 -17.93 -2.08
CA ASP A 79 8.68 -18.15 -1.01
C ASP A 79 8.49 -17.06 0.05
N ASP A 80 8.20 -17.50 1.27
CA ASP A 80 7.87 -16.66 2.41
C ASP A 80 9.12 -16.07 3.08
N ASN A 81 10.32 -16.51 2.67
CA ASN A 81 11.60 -15.96 3.12
C ASN A 81 12.08 -14.79 2.27
N LEU A 82 11.29 -14.38 1.26
CA LEU A 82 11.67 -13.31 0.34
C LEU A 82 11.26 -11.94 0.88
N PHE A 83 12.25 -11.17 1.30
CA PHE A 83 12.10 -9.80 1.74
C PHE A 83 12.66 -8.80 0.73
N GLY A 84 12.07 -7.62 0.66
CA GLY A 84 12.67 -6.47 -0.04
C GLY A 84 12.98 -6.69 -1.52
N ILE A 85 12.30 -7.60 -2.21
CA ILE A 85 12.49 -7.83 -3.65
C ILE A 85 11.99 -6.65 -4.47
N CYS A 86 10.86 -6.06 -4.06
CA CYS A 86 10.19 -5.00 -4.78
C CYS A 86 10.02 -3.78 -3.88
N HIS A 87 11.06 -2.96 -3.77
CA HIS A 87 11.07 -1.83 -2.84
C HIS A 87 9.93 -0.85 -3.11
N LYS A 88 8.96 -0.86 -2.19
CA LYS A 88 7.91 0.16 -2.07
C LYS A 88 7.77 0.49 -0.59
N ASN A 89 8.91 0.84 0.02
CA ASN A 89 9.05 1.04 1.47
C ASN A 89 8.02 2.05 1.98
N ASP A 90 7.84 3.16 1.26
CA ASP A 90 6.83 4.19 1.52
C ASP A 90 5.41 3.63 1.68
N LYS A 91 4.98 2.79 0.73
CA LYS A 91 3.65 2.16 0.74
C LYS A 91 3.56 1.05 1.78
N SER A 92 4.64 0.31 1.98
CA SER A 92 4.69 -0.79 2.93
C SER A 92 4.63 -0.29 4.37
N VAL A 93 5.37 0.76 4.72
CA VAL A 93 5.37 1.38 6.05
C VAL A 93 3.96 1.80 6.44
N LEU A 94 3.25 2.49 5.55
CA LEU A 94 1.89 2.93 5.82
C LEU A 94 0.92 1.76 5.95
N THR A 95 1.08 0.72 5.14
CA THR A 95 0.26 -0.50 5.25
C THR A 95 0.53 -1.21 6.59
N ILE A 96 1.78 -1.36 7.00
CA ILE A 96 2.15 -1.95 8.31
C ILE A 96 1.52 -1.14 9.44
N LEU A 97 1.71 0.17 9.45
CA LEU A 97 1.22 1.05 10.52
C LEU A 97 -0.30 1.05 10.64
N ILE A 98 -1.01 1.05 9.51
CA ILE A 98 -2.48 0.94 9.51
C ILE A 98 -2.91 -0.39 10.12
N ASN A 99 -2.36 -1.52 9.63
CA ASN A 99 -2.75 -2.83 10.15
C ASN A 99 -2.43 -2.95 11.65
N ASN A 100 -1.25 -2.51 12.10
CA ASN A 100 -0.89 -2.56 13.52
C ASN A 100 -1.83 -1.72 14.39
N ALA A 101 -2.21 -0.53 13.93
CA ALA A 101 -3.14 0.32 14.65
C ALA A 101 -4.57 -0.27 14.68
N GLU A 102 -5.00 -0.95 13.61
CA GLU A 102 -6.28 -1.65 13.57
C GLU A 102 -6.31 -2.86 14.50
N GLU A 103 -5.25 -3.67 14.51
CA GLU A 103 -5.11 -4.81 15.42
C GLU A 103 -5.09 -4.38 16.89
N GLU A 104 -4.43 -3.26 17.21
CA GLU A 104 -4.47 -2.68 18.55
C GLU A 104 -5.90 -2.26 18.97
N ILE A 105 -6.71 -1.76 18.03
CA ILE A 105 -8.11 -1.40 18.31
C ILE A 105 -8.95 -2.65 18.56
N ILE A 106 -8.74 -3.70 17.77
CA ILE A 106 -9.45 -4.98 17.92
C ILE A 106 -9.10 -5.63 19.27
N SER A 107 -7.83 -5.67 19.64
CA SER A 107 -7.37 -6.28 20.89
C SER A 107 -7.89 -5.55 22.14
N LYS A 108 -8.13 -4.24 22.04
CA LYS A 108 -8.79 -3.43 23.08
C LYS A 108 -10.31 -3.67 23.17
N GLY A 109 -10.85 -4.61 22.39
CA GLY A 109 -12.23 -5.08 22.50
C GLY A 109 -13.20 -4.48 21.47
N ASN A 110 -12.72 -3.70 20.50
CA ASN A 110 -13.57 -3.18 19.44
C ASN A 110 -13.62 -4.14 18.24
N SER A 111 -14.38 -5.23 18.38
CA SER A 111 -14.58 -6.24 17.34
C SER A 111 -15.41 -5.76 16.15
N ASN A 112 -16.02 -4.58 16.23
CA ASN A 112 -16.88 -4.02 15.16
C ASN A 112 -16.09 -3.17 14.16
N LEU A 113 -14.77 -3.01 14.35
CA LEU A 113 -13.92 -2.31 13.40
C LEU A 113 -13.91 -3.07 12.07
N ILE A 114 -14.27 -2.38 10.99
CA ILE A 114 -14.11 -2.90 9.64
C ILE A 114 -12.67 -2.60 9.21
N LEU A 115 -11.84 -3.63 9.16
CA LEU A 115 -10.43 -3.52 8.74
C LEU A 115 -10.31 -2.99 7.31
N HIS A 116 -9.24 -2.24 7.02
CA HIS A 116 -8.94 -1.77 5.66
C HIS A 116 -8.68 -2.92 4.68
N SER A 117 -8.26 -4.09 5.18
CA SER A 117 -8.10 -5.33 4.41
C SER A 117 -9.43 -6.07 4.14
N SER A 118 -10.50 -5.74 4.89
CA SER A 118 -11.79 -6.41 4.80
C SER A 118 -12.46 -6.18 3.45
N TYR A 119 -13.13 -7.22 2.93
CA TYR A 119 -13.95 -7.11 1.73
C TYR A 119 -15.10 -6.11 1.88
N ASN A 120 -15.56 -5.89 3.11
CA ASN A 120 -16.67 -5.00 3.43
C ASN A 120 -16.23 -3.55 3.63
N HIS A 121 -14.93 -3.26 3.59
CA HIS A 121 -14.43 -1.90 3.77
C HIS A 121 -14.81 -1.01 2.59
N HIS A 122 -15.27 0.22 2.88
CA HIS A 122 -15.75 1.15 1.84
C HIS A 122 -14.68 1.47 0.79
N SER A 123 -13.40 1.54 1.17
CA SER A 123 -12.31 1.77 0.20
C SER A 123 -12.19 0.65 -0.85
N ARG A 124 -12.59 -0.59 -0.52
CA ARG A 124 -12.60 -1.72 -1.45
C ARG A 124 -13.83 -1.73 -2.35
N ARG A 125 -14.98 -1.23 -1.87
CA ARG A 125 -16.19 -1.05 -2.68
C ARG A 125 -16.05 0.05 -3.73
N LEU A 126 -15.39 1.16 -3.37
CA LEU A 126 -15.17 2.28 -4.31
C LEU A 126 -14.24 1.91 -5.47
N SER A 127 -13.38 0.90 -5.31
CA SER A 127 -12.53 0.37 -6.41
C SER A 127 -13.26 -0.51 -7.43
N ILE A 128 -14.57 -0.79 -7.25
CA ILE A 128 -15.39 -1.56 -8.21
C ILE A 128 -16.16 -0.61 -9.17
N PHE A 129 -16.15 0.70 -8.94
CA PHE A 129 -16.64 1.69 -9.92
C PHE A 129 -15.54 2.01 -10.95
N PRO A 130 -15.88 2.12 -12.24
CA PRO A 130 -15.10 1.45 -13.26
C PRO A 130 -13.89 2.26 -13.72
N PHE A 131 -12.72 1.64 -13.61
CA PHE A 131 -11.50 1.99 -14.34
C PHE A 131 -11.63 1.81 -15.87
N THR A 132 -12.83 1.60 -16.42
CA THR A 132 -13.06 1.47 -17.87
C THR A 132 -12.63 2.71 -18.65
N ASN A 133 -12.61 3.90 -18.03
CA ASN A 133 -12.15 5.11 -18.71
C ASN A 133 -10.61 5.22 -18.82
N TYR A 134 -9.84 4.54 -17.96
CA TYR A 134 -8.37 4.66 -18.00
C TYR A 134 -7.73 3.76 -19.08
N GLN A 135 -8.38 2.66 -19.46
CA GLN A 135 -7.97 1.85 -20.63
C GLN A 135 -8.29 2.56 -21.94
N ILE A 136 -9.44 3.24 -22.04
CA ILE A 136 -9.81 4.05 -23.22
C ILE A 136 -8.79 5.17 -23.48
N LEU A 137 -8.24 5.80 -22.44
CA LEU A 137 -7.20 6.84 -22.57
C LEU A 137 -5.82 6.29 -22.98
N ARG A 138 -5.57 4.98 -22.87
CA ARG A 138 -4.31 4.36 -23.32
C ARG A 138 -4.35 3.99 -24.80
N ASP A 139 -5.51 3.58 -25.31
CA ASP A 139 -5.68 3.17 -26.71
C ASP A 139 -5.82 4.35 -27.69
N HIS A 140 -6.11 5.56 -27.21
CA HIS A 140 -6.18 6.78 -28.04
C HIS A 140 -4.87 7.56 -28.17
N ARG A 141 -3.71 6.91 -27.95
CA ARG A 141 -2.40 7.57 -28.05
C ARG A 141 -1.93 7.79 -29.51
N ASP A 142 -2.70 7.33 -30.49
CA ASP A 142 -2.41 7.50 -31.92
C ASP A 142 -3.52 8.33 -32.60
N ASN A 143 -3.42 9.66 -32.49
CA ASN A 143 -3.87 10.69 -33.45
C ASN A 143 -4.47 11.94 -32.76
N PRO A 144 -3.64 12.93 -32.39
CA PRO A 144 -4.08 14.13 -31.69
C PRO A 144 -5.05 15.02 -32.49
N GLU A 145 -5.14 14.89 -33.82
CA GLU A 145 -6.06 15.70 -34.63
C GLU A 145 -7.53 15.27 -34.52
N GLU A 146 -7.81 14.00 -34.19
CA GLU A 146 -9.19 13.51 -34.09
C GLU A 146 -9.90 14.01 -32.80
N VAL A 147 -9.11 14.24 -31.74
CA VAL A 147 -9.61 14.73 -30.44
C VAL A 147 -10.07 16.19 -30.53
N LEU A 148 -9.35 17.03 -31.27
CA LEU A 148 -9.68 18.45 -31.48
C LEU A 148 -10.94 18.66 -32.33
N LYS A 149 -11.30 17.71 -33.21
CA LYS A 149 -12.53 17.78 -34.01
C LYS A 149 -13.80 17.43 -33.22
N ARG A 150 -13.70 16.64 -32.14
CA ARG A 150 -14.87 16.25 -31.32
C ARG A 150 -15.24 17.28 -30.25
N HIS A 151 -14.35 18.22 -29.93
CA HIS A 151 -14.57 19.24 -28.92
C HIS A 151 -14.40 20.64 -29.52
N LYS A 152 -15.28 20.97 -30.48
CA LYS A 152 -15.63 22.37 -30.75
C LYS A 152 -16.70 22.76 -29.74
N CYS A 153 -16.35 23.64 -28.80
CA CYS A 153 -17.31 24.61 -28.29
C CYS A 153 -17.56 25.66 -29.36
#